data_AF-A0A815YRR8-F1
#
_entry.id   AF-A0A815YRR8-F1
#
_cell.length_a   1.000
_cell.length_b   1.000
_cell.length_c   1.000
_cell.angle_alpha   90.00
_cell.angle_beta   90.00
_cell.angle_gamma   90.00
#
_symmetry.space_group_name_H-M   'P 1'
#
loop_
_entity.id
_entity.type
_entity.pdbx_description
1 polymer ?
#
loop_
_entity_poly.entity_id
_entity_poly.type
_entity_poly.pdbx_seq_one_letter_code
_entity_poly.pdbx_strand_id
1 'polypeptide(L)'
;MDWIVQINPHLCSFGPIEEEPSPRYDETQDKLLCHRKATIGQRVSWSLGPPVETIFSNNTVDRYRWFAKFFLDGIICPRLLQFRPALLCSSNAMVKSWASLMERTQLLLNALVAKDIDSRTQLKEVWSAQPKYLLDVYCDWLPESLHAQVRSLWPPVPSVLKK
;
A
#
# COMPACT_ATOMS: atom_id res chain seq x y z
N MET A 1 -16.86 -13.32 -18.23
CA MET A 1 -17.82 -12.26 -18.63
C MET A 1 -17.31 -10.97 -17.99
N ASP A 2 -16.13 -10.51 -18.42
CA ASP A 2 -15.35 -9.52 -17.67
C ASP A 2 -15.43 -8.12 -18.29
N TRP A 3 -16.02 -8.03 -19.49
CA TRP A 3 -16.14 -6.79 -20.25
C TRP A 3 -17.12 -5.78 -19.62
N ILE A 4 -18.14 -6.23 -18.88
CA ILE A 4 -19.16 -5.34 -18.29
C ILE A 4 -18.55 -4.41 -17.24
N VAL A 5 -17.65 -4.94 -16.41
CA VAL A 5 -16.95 -4.14 -15.38
C VAL A 5 -16.05 -3.09 -16.05
N GLN A 6 -15.44 -3.43 -17.19
CA GLN A 6 -14.57 -2.52 -17.93
C GLN A 6 -15.37 -1.42 -18.66
N ILE A 7 -16.56 -1.73 -19.16
CA ILE A 7 -17.36 -0.77 -19.95
C ILE A 7 -18.14 0.19 -19.05
N ASN A 8 -18.65 -0.24 -17.89
CA ASN A 8 -19.40 0.67 -17.03
C ASN A 8 -19.25 0.35 -15.52
N PRO A 9 -18.10 0.73 -14.92
CA PRO A 9 -17.82 0.50 -13.50
C PRO A 9 -18.87 1.13 -12.57
N HIS A 10 -19.53 2.21 -12.99
CA HIS A 10 -20.52 2.95 -12.20
C HIS A 10 -21.83 2.17 -11.96
N LEU A 11 -22.11 1.16 -12.77
CA LEU A 11 -23.27 0.28 -12.58
C LEU A 11 -22.93 -0.90 -11.65
N CYS A 12 -21.66 -1.08 -11.30
CA CYS A 12 -21.17 -2.18 -10.50
C CYS A 12 -20.94 -1.75 -9.04
N SER A 13 -21.37 -2.61 -8.10
CA SER A 13 -20.96 -2.53 -6.70
C SER A 13 -19.79 -3.48 -6.47
N PHE A 14 -18.70 -2.99 -5.87
CA PHE A 14 -17.51 -3.80 -5.60
C PHE A 14 -17.50 -4.27 -4.15
N GLY A 15 -17.33 -5.58 -3.95
CA GLY A 15 -17.17 -6.21 -2.63
C GLY A 15 -15.84 -5.88 -1.95
N PRO A 16 -15.50 -6.53 -0.83
CA PRO A 16 -14.20 -6.34 -0.17
C PRO A 16 -13.02 -6.75 -1.06
N ILE A 17 -11.81 -6.33 -0.68
CA ILE A 17 -10.56 -6.76 -1.33
C ILE A 17 -10.35 -8.24 -1.04
N GLU A 18 -10.10 -9.02 -2.08
CA GLU A 18 -9.77 -10.44 -1.94
C GLU A 18 -8.34 -10.62 -1.41
N GLU A 19 -8.14 -11.59 -0.52
CA GLU A 19 -6.80 -11.95 -0.01
C GLU A 19 -6.00 -12.76 -1.05
N GLU A 20 -6.71 -13.51 -1.90
CA GLU A 20 -6.18 -14.33 -2.98
C GLU A 20 -6.95 -14.05 -4.29
N PRO A 21 -6.27 -13.59 -5.36
CA PRO A 21 -4.87 -13.18 -5.43
C PRO A 21 -4.60 -11.90 -4.64
N SER A 22 -3.46 -11.86 -3.95
CA SER A 22 -3.11 -10.71 -3.11
C SER A 22 -2.93 -9.44 -3.94
N PRO A 23 -3.30 -8.27 -3.39
CA PRO A 23 -2.99 -6.98 -3.99
C PRO A 23 -1.52 -6.84 -4.40
N ARG A 24 -1.29 -6.08 -5.47
CA ARG A 24 0.05 -5.84 -6.02
C ARG A 24 0.25 -4.36 -6.32
N TYR A 25 1.50 -3.93 -6.31
CA TYR A 25 1.89 -2.60 -6.74
C TYR A 25 2.32 -2.62 -8.20
N ASP A 26 1.69 -1.80 -9.03
CA ASP A 26 2.12 -1.57 -10.41
C ASP A 26 3.18 -0.46 -10.44
N GLU A 27 4.44 -0.87 -10.60
CA GLU A 27 5.57 0.05 -10.71
C GLU A 27 5.57 0.90 -11.99
N THR A 28 4.81 0.54 -13.02
CA THR A 28 4.74 1.35 -14.25
C THR A 28 3.74 2.48 -14.11
N GLN A 29 2.58 2.21 -13.50
CA GLN A 29 1.50 3.17 -13.35
C GLN A 29 1.49 3.90 -12.01
N ASP A 30 2.35 3.50 -11.06
CA ASP A 30 2.38 4.04 -9.70
C ASP A 30 1.09 3.78 -8.91
N LYS A 31 0.43 2.64 -9.18
CA LYS A 31 -0.91 2.34 -8.68
C LYS A 31 -0.95 1.02 -7.91
N LEU A 32 -1.78 1.02 -6.86
CA LEU A 32 -2.13 -0.19 -6.13
C LEU A 32 -3.27 -0.91 -6.86
N LEU A 33 -3.07 -2.18 -7.17
CA LEU A 33 -4.04 -3.05 -7.83
C LEU A 33 -4.55 -4.10 -6.83
N CYS A 34 -5.85 -4.33 -6.81
CA CYS A 34 -6.50 -5.37 -6.00
C CYS A 34 -7.57 -6.10 -6.81
N HIS A 35 -7.92 -7.28 -6.33
CA HIS A 35 -8.99 -8.07 -6.90
C HIS A 35 -10.24 -7.93 -6.05
N ARG A 36 -11.38 -7.67 -6.70
CA ARG A 36 -12.66 -7.48 -6.03
C ARG A 36 -13.75 -8.20 -6.81
N LYS A 37 -14.69 -8.83 -6.11
CA LYS A 37 -15.93 -9.33 -6.72
C LYS A 37 -16.82 -8.15 -7.07
N ALA A 38 -17.32 -8.13 -8.31
CA ALA A 38 -18.26 -7.12 -8.79
C ALA A 38 -19.68 -7.70 -8.80
N THR A 39 -20.65 -6.92 -8.32
CA THR A 39 -22.07 -7.24 -8.38
C THR A 39 -22.82 -6.15 -9.14
N ILE A 40 -23.88 -6.52 -9.86
CA ILE A 40 -24.74 -5.59 -10.59
C ILE A 40 -26.19 -5.74 -10.12
N GLY A 41 -26.93 -4.63 -10.07
CA GLY A 41 -28.35 -4.59 -9.72
C GLY A 41 -28.62 -3.95 -8.35
N GLN A 42 -29.59 -3.03 -8.31
CA GLN A 42 -29.95 -2.29 -7.08
C GLN A 42 -30.92 -3.05 -6.16
N ARG A 43 -31.69 -4.01 -6.69
CA ARG A 43 -32.71 -4.77 -5.95
C ARG A 43 -32.37 -6.27 -5.82
N VAL A 44 -31.68 -6.82 -6.81
CA VAL A 44 -31.18 -8.20 -6.81
C VAL A 44 -29.73 -8.13 -7.28
N SER A 45 -28.80 -8.44 -6.38
CA SER A 45 -27.37 -8.39 -6.65
C SER A 45 -26.95 -9.64 -7.40
N TRP A 46 -26.61 -9.52 -8.68
CA TRP A 46 -26.03 -10.61 -9.45
C TRP A 46 -24.51 -10.48 -9.46
N SER A 47 -23.81 -11.56 -9.09
CA SER A 47 -22.35 -11.63 -9.18
C SER A 47 -21.92 -11.71 -10.64
N LEU A 48 -21.02 -10.82 -11.06
CA LEU A 48 -20.55 -10.71 -12.44
C LEU A 48 -19.50 -11.78 -12.82
N GLY A 49 -19.12 -12.64 -11.89
CA GLY A 49 -18.20 -13.76 -12.13
C GLY A 49 -16.99 -13.75 -11.18
N PRO A 50 -15.82 -14.23 -11.61
CA PRO A 50 -14.62 -14.27 -10.77
C PRO A 50 -14.14 -12.86 -10.40
N PRO A 51 -13.32 -12.72 -9.35
CA PRO A 51 -12.75 -11.43 -8.96
C PRO A 51 -12.00 -10.77 -10.12
N VAL A 52 -12.28 -9.50 -10.34
CA VAL A 52 -11.66 -8.70 -11.40
C VAL A 52 -10.58 -7.79 -10.79
N GLU A 53 -9.50 -7.58 -11.51
CA GLU A 53 -8.44 -6.66 -11.10
C GLU A 53 -8.91 -5.21 -11.27
N THR A 54 -8.74 -4.43 -10.21
CA THR A 54 -9.18 -3.03 -10.11
C THR A 54 -8.12 -2.22 -9.39
N ILE A 55 -8.14 -0.90 -9.58
CA ILE A 55 -7.30 0.02 -8.82
C ILE A 55 -7.96 0.25 -7.45
N PHE A 56 -7.17 0.39 -6.38
CA PHE A 56 -7.72 0.83 -5.10
C PHE A 56 -8.45 2.17 -5.25
N SER A 57 -9.67 2.25 -4.72
CA SER A 57 -10.40 3.51 -4.68
C SER A 57 -9.65 4.56 -3.87
N ASN A 58 -9.61 5.80 -4.38
CA ASN A 58 -8.80 6.87 -3.79
C ASN A 58 -9.18 7.22 -2.33
N ASN A 59 -10.40 6.91 -1.88
CA ASN A 59 -10.90 7.35 -0.58
C ASN A 59 -10.86 6.25 0.50
N THR A 60 -10.05 5.20 0.35
CA THR A 60 -10.09 4.04 1.27
C THR A 60 -8.84 3.95 2.13
N VAL A 61 -9.02 3.82 3.45
CA VAL A 61 -7.92 3.61 4.42
C VAL A 61 -7.07 2.39 4.07
N ASP A 62 -7.68 1.35 3.51
CA ASP A 62 -6.97 0.14 3.06
C ASP A 62 -5.91 0.43 2.00
N ARG A 63 -6.08 1.48 1.19
CA ARG A 63 -5.07 1.90 0.21
C ARG A 63 -3.75 2.26 0.90
N TYR A 64 -3.80 3.06 1.96
CA TYR A 64 -2.60 3.43 2.73
C TYR A 64 -2.02 2.24 3.49
N ARG A 65 -2.86 1.31 3.97
CA ARG A 65 -2.38 0.07 4.62
C ARG A 65 -1.57 -0.79 3.65
N TRP A 66 -2.07 -0.97 2.43
CA TRP A 66 -1.37 -1.71 1.39
C TRP A 66 -0.12 -0.97 0.90
N PHE A 67 -0.20 0.37 0.73
CA PHE A 67 0.97 1.18 0.43
C PHE A 67 2.07 1.03 1.48
N ALA A 68 1.70 1.13 2.77
CA ALA A 68 2.62 0.96 3.89
C ALA A 68 3.28 -0.43 3.89
N LYS A 69 2.49 -1.49 3.64
CA LYS A 69 3.02 -2.84 3.49
C LYS A 69 4.08 -2.90 2.39
N PHE A 70 3.79 -2.39 1.19
CA PHE A 70 4.74 -2.42 0.08
C PHE A 70 5.96 -1.51 0.29
N PHE A 71 5.79 -0.42 1.03
CA PHE A 71 6.86 0.44 1.47
C PHE A 71 7.83 -0.31 2.42
N LEU A 72 7.30 -1.00 3.42
CA LEU A 72 8.08 -1.84 4.35
C LEU A 72 8.74 -3.03 3.64
N ASP A 73 8.07 -3.64 2.65
CA ASP A 73 8.63 -4.71 1.83
C ASP A 73 9.73 -4.22 0.87
N GLY A 74 9.98 -2.91 0.76
CA GLY A 74 10.99 -2.33 -0.12
C GLY A 74 10.61 -2.32 -1.60
N ILE A 75 9.36 -2.61 -1.95
CA ILE A 75 8.87 -2.58 -3.35
C ILE A 75 8.79 -1.14 -3.86
N ILE A 76 8.30 -0.23 -3.02
CA ILE A 76 8.21 1.20 -3.33
C ILE A 76 9.61 1.84 -3.39
N CYS A 77 10.48 1.43 -2.46
CA CYS A 77 11.83 1.96 -2.29
C CYS A 77 12.84 0.80 -2.24
N PRO A 78 13.46 0.41 -3.37
CA PRO A 78 14.37 -0.73 -3.46
C PRO A 78 15.53 -0.69 -2.47
N ARG A 79 16.01 0.51 -2.11
CA ARG A 79 17.06 0.70 -1.12
C ARG A 79 16.69 0.21 0.28
N LEU A 80 15.39 0.13 0.59
CA LEU A 80 14.89 -0.37 1.86
C LEU A 80 14.76 -1.91 1.90
N LEU A 81 14.84 -2.57 0.74
CA LEU A 81 14.69 -4.03 0.62
C LEU A 81 15.68 -4.79 1.52
N GLN A 82 16.89 -4.26 1.71
CA GLN A 82 17.92 -4.86 2.56
C GLN A 82 17.53 -4.94 4.05
N PHE A 83 16.61 -4.09 4.52
CA PHE A 83 16.16 -4.06 5.91
C PHE A 83 14.90 -4.90 6.15
N ARG A 84 14.22 -5.35 5.09
CA ARG A 84 13.04 -6.21 5.15
C ARG A 84 13.20 -7.43 6.09
N PRO A 85 14.29 -8.22 6.05
CA PRO A 85 14.45 -9.37 6.95
C PRO A 85 14.65 -8.98 8.43
N ALA A 86 15.04 -7.72 8.70
CA ALA A 86 15.28 -7.21 10.04
C ALA A 86 14.06 -6.49 10.64
N LEU A 87 12.91 -6.49 9.95
CA LEU A 87 11.69 -5.89 10.47
C LEU A 87 11.25 -6.60 11.76
N LEU A 88 11.00 -5.83 12.81
CA LEU A 88 10.54 -6.33 14.11
C LEU A 88 9.15 -6.97 14.03
N CYS A 89 8.38 -6.64 13.00
CA CYS A 89 7.09 -7.26 12.71
C CYS A 89 6.94 -7.43 11.20
N SER A 90 6.23 -8.47 10.78
CA SER A 90 5.93 -8.68 9.37
C SER A 90 5.18 -7.49 8.79
N SER A 91 5.55 -7.06 7.57
CA SER A 91 4.82 -6.04 6.79
C SER A 91 3.34 -6.40 6.59
N ASN A 92 2.98 -7.70 6.64
CA ASN A 92 1.60 -8.17 6.58
C ASN A 92 0.76 -7.69 7.78
N ALA A 93 1.37 -7.32 8.90
CA ALA A 93 0.65 -6.75 10.04
C ALA A 93 -0.10 -5.46 9.68
N MET A 94 0.32 -4.72 8.65
CA MET A 94 -0.39 -3.51 8.19
C MET A 94 -1.78 -3.79 7.61
N VAL A 95 -2.01 -4.97 7.05
CA VAL A 95 -3.23 -5.31 6.30
C VAL A 95 -4.15 -6.28 7.03
N LYS A 96 -3.78 -6.71 8.24
CA LYS A 96 -4.62 -7.60 9.06
C LYS A 96 -5.66 -6.83 9.86
N SER A 97 -6.75 -7.51 10.24
CA SER A 97 -7.87 -6.91 11.00
C SER A 97 -7.46 -6.33 12.35
N TRP A 98 -6.41 -6.89 12.97
CA TRP A 98 -5.84 -6.43 14.24
C TRP A 98 -4.76 -5.34 14.07
N ALA A 99 -4.50 -4.87 12.85
CA ALA A 99 -3.55 -3.79 12.58
C ALA A 99 -3.90 -2.49 13.34
N SER A 100 -5.15 -2.27 13.71
CA SER A 100 -5.55 -1.09 14.50
C SER A 100 -5.09 -1.12 15.95
N LEU A 101 -4.73 -2.30 16.47
CA LEU A 101 -4.35 -2.48 17.87
C LEU A 101 -2.87 -2.26 18.13
N MET A 102 -2.03 -2.29 17.09
CA MET A 102 -0.61 -2.03 17.25
C MET A 102 -0.34 -0.53 17.08
N GLU A 103 0.36 0.07 18.04
CA GLU A 103 0.76 1.47 17.94
C GLU A 103 1.65 1.73 16.71
N ARG A 104 2.63 0.86 16.46
CA ARG A 104 3.56 0.95 15.33
C ARG A 104 2.88 1.04 13.96
N THR A 105 1.84 0.24 13.72
CA THR A 105 1.08 0.26 12.46
C THR A 105 0.22 1.53 12.36
N GLN A 106 -0.34 2.00 13.48
CA GLN A 106 -1.10 3.24 13.53
C GLN A 106 -0.23 4.46 13.26
N LEU A 107 0.98 4.53 13.83
CA LEU A 107 1.93 5.62 13.56
C LEU A 107 2.26 5.73 12.08
N LEU A 108 2.57 4.60 11.43
CA LEU A 108 2.84 4.56 9.99
C LEU A 108 1.62 4.92 9.15
N LEU A 109 0.45 4.36 9.49
CA LEU A 109 -0.79 4.66 8.78
C LEU A 109 -1.16 6.14 8.89
N ASN A 110 -1.11 6.70 10.09
CA ASN A 110 -1.47 8.09 10.36
C ASN A 110 -0.52 9.06 9.65
N ALA A 111 0.78 8.75 9.62
CA ALA A 111 1.73 9.55 8.86
C ALA A 111 1.39 9.56 7.36
N LEU A 112 1.13 8.39 6.77
CA LEU A 112 0.74 8.32 5.36
C LEU A 112 -0.56 9.08 5.07
N VAL A 113 -1.58 8.91 5.90
CA VAL A 113 -2.87 9.60 5.75
C VAL A 113 -2.73 11.12 5.92
N ALA A 114 -1.93 11.59 6.88
CA ALA A 114 -1.75 13.02 7.15
C ALA A 114 -1.13 13.81 5.98
N LYS A 115 -0.41 13.13 5.09
CA LYS A 115 0.19 13.71 3.88
C LYS A 115 -0.39 13.16 2.60
N ASP A 116 -1.48 12.39 2.68
CA ASP A 116 -2.13 11.72 1.56
C ASP A 116 -1.14 10.96 0.67
N ILE A 117 -0.26 10.15 1.29
CA ILE A 117 0.80 9.41 0.59
C ILE A 117 0.30 8.00 0.25
N ASP A 118 -0.07 7.82 -1.00
CA ASP A 118 -0.55 6.56 -1.58
C ASP A 118 0.28 6.05 -2.78
N SER A 119 1.26 6.84 -3.23
CA SER A 119 2.05 6.61 -4.44
C SER A 119 3.52 7.04 -4.27
N ARG A 120 4.42 6.54 -5.11
CA ARG A 120 5.84 6.97 -5.08
C ARG A 120 5.98 8.44 -5.44
N THR A 121 5.12 8.94 -6.31
CA THR A 121 5.14 10.33 -6.77
C THR A 121 4.86 11.30 -5.61
N GLN A 122 3.78 11.06 -4.84
CA GLN A 122 3.49 11.86 -3.64
C GLN A 122 4.57 11.70 -2.58
N LEU A 123 5.11 10.49 -2.38
CA LEU A 123 6.19 10.27 -1.42
C LEU A 123 7.46 11.08 -1.79
N LYS A 124 7.79 11.16 -3.08
CA LYS A 124 8.90 12.00 -3.59
C LYS A 124 8.64 13.48 -3.33
N GLU A 125 7.44 13.95 -3.60
CA GLU A 125 7.07 15.34 -3.38
C GLU A 125 7.20 15.70 -1.89
N VAL A 126 6.68 14.85 -1.00
CA VAL A 126 6.80 15.06 0.45
C VAL A 126 8.26 15.05 0.90
N TRP A 127 9.09 14.14 0.38
CA TRP A 127 10.53 14.13 0.68
C TRP A 127 11.30 15.31 0.09
N SER A 128 10.84 15.91 -1.00
CA SER A 128 11.45 17.12 -1.55
C SER A 128 11.29 18.31 -0.59
N ALA A 129 10.15 18.40 0.12
CA ALA A 129 9.88 19.42 1.12
C ALA A 129 10.41 19.05 2.51
N GLN A 130 10.31 17.78 2.89
CA GLN A 130 10.65 17.26 4.21
C GLN A 130 11.46 15.97 4.05
N PRO A 131 12.78 16.06 3.84
CA PRO A 131 13.60 14.90 3.50
C PRO A 131 13.64 13.85 4.60
N LYS A 132 13.35 14.20 5.87
CA LYS A 132 13.32 13.27 7.01
C LYS A 132 11.92 12.71 7.30
N TYR A 133 10.90 13.03 6.51
CA TYR A 133 9.54 12.54 6.74
C TYR A 133 9.48 11.01 6.67
N LEU A 134 8.74 10.35 7.57
CA LEU A 134 8.68 8.88 7.76
C LEU A 134 9.95 8.19 8.30
N LEU A 135 11.06 8.91 8.51
CA LEU A 135 12.32 8.29 8.97
C LEU A 135 12.18 7.63 10.33
N ASP A 136 11.74 8.38 11.35
CA ASP A 136 11.61 7.85 12.71
C ASP A 136 10.52 6.77 12.77
N VAL A 137 9.42 6.99 12.05
CA VAL A 137 8.33 6.01 11.94
C VAL A 137 8.81 4.71 11.29
N TYR A 138 9.70 4.75 10.30
CA TYR A 138 10.30 3.55 9.71
C TYR A 138 11.34 2.92 10.64
N CYS A 139 12.12 3.72 11.37
CA CYS A 139 13.03 3.21 12.39
C CYS A 139 12.30 2.43 13.49
N ASP A 140 11.08 2.80 13.87
CA ASP A 140 10.27 2.05 14.84
C ASP A 140 9.96 0.61 14.39
N TRP A 141 10.04 0.31 13.08
CA TRP A 141 9.88 -1.03 12.53
C TRP A 141 11.17 -1.87 12.55
N LEU A 142 12.29 -1.29 12.96
CA LEU A 142 13.62 -1.90 12.93
C LEU A 142 14.27 -1.89 14.32
N PRO A 143 15.18 -2.84 14.61
CA PRO A 143 15.99 -2.77 15.80
C PRO A 143 16.87 -1.52 15.80
N GLU A 144 17.11 -0.96 16.99
CA GLU A 144 17.87 0.28 17.21
C GLU A 144 19.28 0.24 16.59
N SER A 145 19.90 -0.95 16.55
CA SER A 145 21.20 -1.18 15.92
C SER A 145 21.26 -0.80 14.44
N LEU A 146 20.13 -0.81 13.72
CA LEU A 146 20.05 -0.47 12.30
C LEU A 146 19.64 0.99 12.06
N HIS A 147 19.23 1.73 13.09
CA HIS A 147 18.73 3.10 12.93
C HIS A 147 19.78 4.03 12.33
N ALA A 148 21.04 3.91 12.75
CA ALA A 148 22.14 4.71 12.21
C ALA A 148 22.34 4.48 10.70
N GLN A 149 22.22 3.23 10.25
CA GLN A 149 22.37 2.89 8.82
C GLN A 149 21.22 3.44 8.00
N VAL A 150 19.98 3.30 8.49
CA VAL A 150 18.79 3.85 7.83
C VAL A 150 18.87 5.37 7.72
N ARG A 151 19.25 6.05 8.81
CA ARG A 151 19.39 7.53 8.85
C ARG A 151 20.42 8.05 7.85
N SER A 152 21.51 7.30 7.64
CA SER A 152 22.54 7.63 6.65
C SER A 152 22.06 7.43 5.21
N LEU A 153 21.23 6.41 4.96
CA LEU A 153 20.67 6.10 3.64
C LEU A 153 19.52 7.04 3.23
N TRP A 154 18.92 7.74 4.20
CA TRP A 154 17.71 8.50 4.02
C TRP A 154 17.93 9.85 3.30
N PRO A 155 17.07 10.26 2.34
CA PRO A 155 15.86 9.59 1.86
C PRO A 155 16.16 8.51 0.79
N PRO A 156 15.53 7.31 0.90
CA PRO A 156 15.68 6.24 -0.09
C PRO A 156 14.78 6.53 -1.30
N VAL A 157 15.22 7.46 -2.16
CA VAL A 157 14.44 7.97 -3.31
C VAL A 157 13.72 6.81 -4.03
N PRO A 158 12.39 6.87 -4.19
CA PRO A 158 11.65 5.78 -4.81
C PRO A 158 12.06 5.61 -6.27
N SER A 159 12.36 4.38 -6.67
CA SER A 159 12.80 4.05 -8.02
C SER A 159 12.07 2.80 -8.51
N VAL A 160 11.94 2.66 -9.83
CA VAL A 160 11.49 1.41 -10.45
C VAL A 160 12.60 0.36 -10.25
N LEU A 161 12.23 -0.85 -9.83
CA LEU A 161 13.17 -1.97 -9.84
C LEU A 161 13.48 -2.28 -11.30
N LYS A 162 14.72 -2.03 -11.74
CA LYS A 162 15.19 -2.52 -13.04
C LYS A 162 15.28 -4.05 -12.91
N LYS A 163 14.31 -4.76 -13.49
CA LYS A 163 14.36 -6.21 -13.67
C LYS A 163 15.47 -6.58 -14.66
#